data_AF-A0AAD7FE93-F1
#
_entry.id   AF-A0AAD7FE93-F1
#
_cell.length_a   1.000
_cell.length_b   1.000
_cell.length_c   1.000
_cell.angle_alpha   90.00
_cell.angle_beta   90.00
_cell.angle_gamma   90.00
#
_symmetry.space_group_name_H-M   'P 1'
#
loop_
_entity.id
_entity.type
_entity.pdbx_description
1 polymer ?
#
loop_
_entity_poly.entity_id
_entity_poly.type
_entity_poly.pdbx_seq_one_letter_code
_entity_poly.pdbx_strand_id
1 'polypeptide(L)'
;MNPVPVETQINRNPFVESSVVFGYLKSNPGVIVQLRPEFRSGPIDDEKKAKILESIWTSVQSTNKDSPTHFHIPRQCIILADPGKPFSVTSKLQPRRRVVVEQYREEIDSVY
;
A
#
# COMPACT_ATOMS: atom_id res chain seq x y z
N MET A 1 -2.44 4.20 -16.30
CA MET A 1 -1.38 3.55 -15.50
C MET A 1 -1.77 2.11 -15.25
N ASN A 2 -0.86 1.15 -15.42
CA ASN A 2 -1.10 -0.23 -15.00
C ASN A 2 -0.72 -0.35 -13.51
N PRO A 3 -1.67 -0.67 -12.61
CA PRO A 3 -1.37 -0.78 -11.17
C PRO A 3 -0.55 -2.04 -10.85
N VAL A 4 -0.62 -3.07 -11.69
CA VAL A 4 0.06 -4.36 -11.49
C VAL A 4 1.59 -4.23 -11.34
N PRO A 5 2.32 -3.53 -12.24
CA PRO A 5 3.76 -3.36 -12.07
C PRO A 5 4.14 -2.53 -10.83
N VAL A 6 3.32 -1.53 -10.48
CA VAL A 6 3.54 -0.71 -9.28
C VAL A 6 3.39 -1.54 -8.01
N GLU A 7 2.27 -2.26 -7.89
CA GLU A 7 2.03 -3.18 -6.79
C GLU A 7 3.13 -4.24 -6.71
N THR A 8 3.55 -4.79 -7.85
CA THR A 8 4.63 -5.79 -7.90
C THR A 8 5.96 -5.23 -7.40
N GLN A 9 6.30 -3.99 -7.77
CA GLN A 9 7.53 -3.33 -7.33
C GLN A 9 7.51 -3.05 -5.82
N ILE A 10 6.37 -2.61 -5.28
CA ILE A 10 6.19 -2.38 -3.84
C ILE A 10 6.22 -3.72 -3.08
N ASN A 11 5.61 -4.77 -3.63
CA ASN A 11 5.59 -6.11 -3.03
C ASN A 11 6.97 -6.79 -3.00
N ARG A 12 7.97 -6.30 -3.74
CA ARG A 12 9.36 -6.76 -3.61
C ARG A 12 10.00 -6.37 -2.28
N ASN A 13 9.42 -5.40 -1.57
CA ASN A 13 9.92 -4.99 -0.27
C ASN A 13 9.72 -6.11 0.77
N PRO A 14 10.74 -6.47 1.57
CA PRO A 14 10.65 -7.56 2.53
C PRO A 14 9.60 -7.34 3.63
N PHE A 15 9.22 -6.11 3.92
CA PHE A 15 8.19 -5.78 4.91
C PHE A 15 6.77 -5.95 4.37
N VAL A 16 6.60 -5.96 3.05
CA VAL A 16 5.31 -5.96 2.37
C VAL A 16 4.88 -7.39 2.05
N GLU A 17 3.63 -7.71 2.40
CA GLU A 17 2.95 -8.94 1.99
C GLU A 17 2.21 -8.73 0.68
N SER A 18 1.47 -7.63 0.59
CA SER A 18 0.67 -7.27 -0.57
C SER A 18 0.40 -5.77 -0.57
N SER A 19 0.22 -5.20 -1.75
CA SER A 19 -0.14 -3.80 -1.94
C SER A 19 -1.25 -3.67 -2.96
N VAL A 20 -2.11 -2.68 -2.76
CA VAL A 20 -3.27 -2.41 -3.59
C VAL A 20 -3.29 -0.93 -3.92
N VAL A 21 -3.15 -0.60 -5.19
CA VAL A 21 -3.26 0.78 -5.68
C VAL A 21 -4.73 1.16 -5.82
N PHE A 22 -5.08 2.34 -5.33
CA PHE A 22 -6.41 2.95 -5.41
C PHE A 22 -6.35 4.35 -6.03
N GLY A 23 -7.53 4.94 -6.28
CA GLY A 23 -7.58 6.34 -6.71
C GLY A 23 -7.29 6.59 -8.20
N TYR A 24 -7.43 5.59 -9.07
CA TYR A 24 -7.19 5.74 -10.52
C TYR A 24 -8.15 6.72 -11.22
N LEU A 25 -9.27 7.08 -10.57
CA LEU A 25 -10.27 8.06 -11.03
C LEU A 25 -10.18 9.41 -10.27
N LYS A 26 -9.25 9.55 -9.33
CA LYS A 26 -9.06 10.75 -8.51
C LYS A 26 -7.81 11.51 -8.98
N SER A 27 -7.60 12.73 -8.46
CA SER A 27 -6.53 13.63 -8.88
C SER A 27 -5.12 13.07 -8.68
N ASN A 28 -4.91 12.18 -7.70
CA ASN A 28 -3.63 11.50 -7.44
C ASN A 28 -3.90 10.04 -7.05
N PRO A 29 -3.11 9.06 -7.54
CA PRO A 29 -3.21 7.68 -7.09
C PRO A 29 -2.67 7.50 -5.66
N GLY A 30 -3.23 6.55 -4.93
CA GLY A 30 -2.77 6.12 -3.62
C GLY A 30 -2.49 4.63 -3.55
N VAL A 31 -1.85 4.16 -2.49
CA VAL A 31 -1.57 2.74 -2.28
C VAL A 31 -1.84 2.33 -0.84
N ILE A 32 -2.56 1.22 -0.67
CA ILE A 32 -2.69 0.54 0.62
C ILE A 32 -1.67 -0.58 0.65
N VAL A 33 -0.88 -0.65 1.70
CA VAL A 33 0.20 -1.61 1.86
C VAL A 33 -0.08 -2.49 3.07
N GLN A 34 -0.23 -3.78 2.83
CA GLN A 34 -0.33 -4.78 3.87
C GLN A 34 1.06 -5.29 4.24
N LEU A 35 1.39 -5.15 5.52
CA LEU A 35 2.61 -5.70 6.09
C LEU A 35 2.47 -7.20 6.32
N ARG A 36 3.61 -7.90 6.24
CA ARG A 36 3.66 -9.33 6.57
C ARG A 36 3.20 -9.59 8.00
N PRO A 37 2.70 -10.81 8.30
CA PRO A 37 2.17 -11.13 9.61
C PRO A 37 3.23 -10.94 10.70
N GLU A 38 4.48 -11.27 10.38
CA GLU A 38 5.68 -11.14 11.22
C GLU A 38 5.91 -9.70 11.71
N PHE A 39 5.56 -8.70 10.90
CA PHE A 39 5.72 -7.29 11.24
C PHE A 39 4.44 -6.68 11.83
N ARG A 40 3.31 -7.40 11.82
CA ARG A 40 1.99 -6.90 12.26
C ARG A 40 1.51 -7.50 13.58
N SER A 41 2.05 -8.65 13.99
CA SER A 41 1.61 -9.41 15.17
C SER A 41 2.47 -9.21 16.43
N GLY A 42 3.42 -8.28 16.42
CA GLY A 42 4.27 -7.95 17.58
C GLY A 42 4.06 -6.51 18.07
N PRO A 43 4.63 -6.13 19.23
CA PRO A 43 4.73 -4.73 19.61
C PRO A 43 5.55 -4.00 18.54
N ILE A 44 4.86 -3.28 17.67
CA ILE A 44 5.49 -2.36 16.73
C ILE A 44 5.84 -1.13 17.56
N ASP A 45 7.11 -1.04 17.96
CA ASP A 45 7.67 0.23 18.42
C ASP A 45 7.47 1.29 17.33
N ASP A 46 7.12 2.52 17.70
CA ASP A 46 6.95 3.62 16.73
C ASP A 46 8.18 3.78 15.80
N GLU A 47 9.39 3.48 16.31
CA GLU A 47 10.62 3.43 15.51
C GLU A 47 10.59 2.37 14.39
N LYS A 48 10.07 1.17 14.66
CA LYS A 48 9.93 0.13 13.64
C LYS A 48 8.89 0.53 12.60
N LYS A 49 7.77 1.12 13.04
CA LYS A 49 6.74 1.64 12.12
C LYS A 49 7.32 2.70 11.20
N ALA A 50 8.09 3.63 11.75
CA ALA A 50 8.77 4.67 10.99
C ALA A 50 9.73 4.07 9.95
N LYS A 51 10.59 3.12 10.35
CA LYS A 51 11.51 2.43 9.44
C LYS A 51 10.79 1.69 8.30
N ILE A 52 9.72 0.97 8.62
CA ILE A 52 8.92 0.26 7.61
C ILE A 52 8.31 1.26 6.63
N LEU A 53 7.74 2.35 7.13
CA LEU A 53 7.11 3.38 6.32
C LEU A 53 8.14 4.11 5.43
N GLU A 54 9.34 4.38 5.93
CA GLU A 54 10.45 4.91 5.13
C GLU A 54 10.93 3.93 4.05
N SER A 55 11.01 2.64 4.38
CA SER A 55 11.37 1.61 3.41
C SER A 55 10.34 1.49 2.29
N ILE A 56 9.05 1.47 2.64
CA ILE A 56 7.93 1.48 1.69
C ILE A 56 7.97 2.76 0.85
N TRP A 57 8.20 3.92 1.48
CA TRP A 57 8.32 5.19 0.78
C TRP A 57 9.44 5.16 -0.26
N THR A 58 10.57 4.54 0.05
CA THR A 58 11.69 4.37 -0.90
C THR A 58 11.26 3.50 -2.09
N SER A 59 10.55 2.40 -1.86
CA SER A 59 10.00 1.55 -2.93
C SER A 59 8.98 2.29 -3.81
N VAL A 60 8.10 3.09 -3.19
CA VAL A 60 7.16 3.95 -3.90
C VAL A 60 7.89 5.02 -4.71
N GLN A 61 8.92 5.65 -4.16
CA GLN A 61 9.72 6.66 -4.84
C GLN A 61 10.43 6.09 -6.07
N SER A 62 11.00 4.88 -5.97
CA SER A 62 11.54 4.17 -7.14
C SER A 62 10.46 3.97 -8.20
N THR A 63 9.26 3.54 -7.79
CA THR A 63 8.14 3.34 -8.72
C THR A 63 7.65 4.64 -9.35
N ASN A 64 7.63 5.74 -8.59
CA ASN A 64 7.30 7.07 -9.08
C ASN A 64 8.35 7.54 -10.11
N LYS A 65 9.63 7.22 -9.93
CA LYS A 65 10.68 7.56 -10.91
C LYS A 65 10.45 6.89 -12.26
N ASP A 66 9.94 5.67 -12.26
CA ASP A 66 9.57 4.92 -13.46
C ASP A 66 8.17 5.28 -14.01
N SER A 67 7.41 6.12 -13.29
CA SER A 67 6.04 6.52 -13.65
C SER A 67 5.98 7.99 -14.13
N PRO A 68 5.05 8.34 -15.03
CA PRO A 68 4.81 9.73 -15.42
C PRO A 68 4.42 10.58 -14.21
N THR A 69 4.80 11.86 -14.19
CA THR A 69 4.63 12.79 -13.06
C THR A 69 3.19 12.86 -12.53
N HIS A 70 2.19 12.71 -13.39
CA HIS A 70 0.76 12.69 -13.02
C HIS A 70 0.31 11.43 -12.26
N PHE A 71 1.16 10.42 -12.14
CA PHE A 71 0.88 9.18 -11.42
C PHE A 71 1.78 8.98 -10.21
N HIS A 72 2.46 10.03 -9.76
CA HIS A 72 3.27 9.96 -8.56
C HIS A 72 2.37 9.78 -7.35
N ILE A 73 2.60 8.71 -6.61
CA ILE A 73 1.93 8.46 -5.34
C ILE A 73 2.62 9.34 -4.28
N PRO A 74 1.94 10.34 -3.70
CA PRO A 74 2.53 11.15 -2.64
C PRO A 74 2.59 10.33 -1.34
N ARG A 75 3.55 10.69 -0.46
CA ARG A 75 3.77 9.97 0.81
C ARG A 75 2.52 9.93 1.70
N GLN A 76 1.72 10.99 1.66
CA GLN A 76 0.45 11.10 2.38
C GLN A 76 -0.64 10.15 1.87
N CYS A 77 -0.53 9.65 0.64
CA CYS A 77 -1.46 8.68 0.05
C CYS A 77 -1.01 7.22 0.21
N ILE A 78 -0.10 6.97 1.16
CA ILE A 78 0.33 5.63 1.55
C ILE A 78 -0.40 5.25 2.82
N ILE A 79 -1.27 4.26 2.72
CA ILE A 79 -2.06 3.74 3.84
C ILE A 79 -1.44 2.41 4.26
N LEU A 80 -1.12 2.27 5.54
CA LEU A 80 -0.74 0.97 6.10
C LEU A 80 -2.00 0.21 6.50
N ALA A 81 -2.13 -1.02 6.03
CA ALA A 81 -3.24 -1.90 6.39
C ALA A 81 -3.23 -2.17 7.90
N ASP A 82 -4.40 -2.10 8.53
CA ASP A 82 -4.55 -2.39 9.94
C ASP A 82 -4.36 -3.90 10.20
N PRO A 83 -3.58 -4.32 11.22
CA PRO A 83 -3.39 -5.74 11.54
C PRO A 83 -4.70 -6.47 11.87
N GLY A 84 -5.71 -5.75 12.38
CA GLY A 84 -7.06 -6.24 12.63
C GLY A 84 -7.98 -6.25 11.41
N LYS A 85 -7.62 -5.58 10.31
CA LYS A 85 -8.36 -5.58 9.03
C LYS A 85 -7.49 -6.09 7.87
N PRO A 86 -7.02 -7.36 7.86
CA PRO A 86 -6.19 -7.87 6.77
C PRO A 86 -6.91 -7.80 5.42
N PHE A 87 -6.15 -7.75 4.32
CA PHE A 87 -6.75 -7.72 2.99
C PHE A 87 -7.60 -8.96 2.72
N SER A 88 -8.76 -8.72 2.13
CA SER A 88 -9.60 -9.78 1.59
C SER A 88 -8.88 -10.43 0.41
N VAL A 89 -8.32 -11.63 0.58
CA VAL A 89 -7.65 -12.38 -0.49
C VAL A 89 -8.59 -13.43 -1.12
N THR A 90 -8.31 -13.78 -2.37
CA THR A 90 -8.96 -14.93 -3.03
C THR A 90 -8.36 -16.25 -2.56
N SER A 91 -8.95 -17.38 -2.95
CA SER A 91 -8.39 -18.72 -2.73
C SER A 91 -6.97 -18.93 -3.29
N LYS A 92 -6.50 -18.00 -4.15
CA LYS A 92 -5.12 -17.96 -4.67
C LYS A 92 -4.22 -16.94 -3.96
N LEU A 93 -4.61 -16.47 -2.76
CA LEU A 93 -3.90 -15.47 -1.96
C LEU A 93 -3.69 -14.11 -2.66
N GLN A 94 -4.48 -13.81 -3.69
CA GLN A 94 -4.43 -12.51 -4.36
C GLN A 94 -5.40 -11.53 -3.70
N PRO A 95 -4.99 -10.30 -3.37
CA PRO A 95 -5.87 -9.31 -2.78
C PRO A 95 -7.00 -8.94 -3.74
N ARG A 96 -8.23 -8.99 -3.23
CA ARG A 96 -9.44 -8.60 -3.96
C ARG A 96 -9.53 -7.07 -3.96
N ARG A 97 -8.79 -6.42 -4.88
CA ARG A 97 -8.67 -4.95 -4.97
C ARG A 97 -9.96 -4.20 -4.68
N ARG A 98 -11.08 -4.58 -5.32
CA ARG A 98 -12.37 -3.89 -5.13
C ARG A 98 -12.87 -3.97 -3.68
N VAL A 99 -12.75 -5.14 -3.05
CA VAL A 99 -13.17 -5.35 -1.65
C VAL A 99 -12.22 -4.61 -0.71
N VAL A 100 -10.90 -4.69 -0.93
CA VAL A 100 -9.91 -3.99 -0.12
C VAL A 100 -10.13 -2.47 -0.16
N VAL A 101 -10.31 -1.89 -1.35
CA VAL A 101 -10.58 -0.45 -1.50
C VAL A 101 -11.88 -0.05 -0.80
N GLU A 102 -12.90 -0.91 -0.81
CA GLU A 102 -14.16 -0.64 -0.10
C GLU A 102 -14.00 -0.76 1.42
N GLN A 103 -13.24 -1.74 1.91
CA GLN A 103 -12.92 -1.92 3.34
C GLN A 103 -12.13 -0.76 3.93
N TYR A 104 -11.25 -0.17 3.13
CA TYR A 104 -10.38 0.95 3.51
C TYR A 104 -10.91 2.29 2.99
N ARG A 105 -12.20 2.36 2.62
CA ARG A 105 -12.78 3.56 2.01
C ARG A 105 -12.69 4.77 2.94
N GLU A 106 -12.86 4.57 4.25
CA GLU A 106 -12.79 5.65 5.25
C GLU A 106 -11.38 6.22 5.34
N GLU A 107 -10.36 5.36 5.40
CA GLU A 107 -8.95 5.74 5.41
C GLU A 107 -8.54 6.43 4.10
N ILE A 108 -9.06 5.94 2.97
CA ILE A 108 -8.87 6.59 1.66
C ILE A 108 -9.50 7.99 1.65
N ASP A 109 -10.72 8.13 2.15
CA ASP A 109 -11.43 9.41 2.18
C ASP A 109 -10.73 10.41 3.11
N SER A 110 -10.19 9.96 4.24
CA SER A 110 -9.40 10.81 5.16
C SER A 110 -8.09 11.34 4.55
N VAL A 111 -7.60 10.70 3.49
CA VAL A 111 -6.37 11.07 2.77
C VAL A 111 -6.64 12.07 1.64
N TYR A 112 -7.89 12.16 1.16
CA TYR A 112 -8.32 13.03 0.05
C TYR A 112 -8.99 14.31 0.53
#